data_AF-A0A382ZLG4-F1
#
_entry.id   AF-A0A382ZLG4-F1
#
_cell.length_a   1.000
_cell.length_b   1.000
_cell.length_c   1.000
_cell.angle_alpha   90.00
_cell.angle_beta   90.00
_cell.angle_gamma   90.00
#
_symmetry.space_group_name_H-M   'P 1'
#
loop_
_entity.id
_entity.type
_entity.pdbx_description
1 polymer ?
#
loop_
_entity_poly.entity_id
_entity_poly.type
_entity_poly.pdbx_seq_one_letter_code
_entity_poly.pdbx_strand_id
1 'polypeptide(L)'
;MKAKVALIYAALLILLSTAVVSAAPNAPDGVVASNGRYTDRIEVNWDPVPNAQFYSIYRSSEDNPDLRVILGTWQAGTRFVNRAAEHGRRYFY
;
A
#
# COMPACT_ATOMS: atom_id res chain seq x y z
N MET A 1 0.11 -53.80 -12.85
CA MET A 1 0.93 -52.80 -12.13
C MET A 1 1.10 -51.46 -12.88
N LYS A 2 0.24 -51.09 -13.85
CA LYS A 2 0.41 -49.84 -14.64
C LYS A 2 -0.48 -48.66 -14.22
N ALA A 3 -1.27 -48.78 -13.16
CA ALA A 3 -2.27 -47.76 -12.78
C ALA A 3 -1.82 -46.76 -11.69
N LYS A 4 -0.67 -46.98 -11.03
CA LYS A 4 -0.24 -46.12 -9.89
C LYS A 4 0.65 -44.94 -10.29
N VAL A 5 1.27 -44.98 -11.46
CA VAL A 5 2.22 -43.93 -11.90
C VAL A 5 1.49 -42.72 -12.49
N ALA A 6 0.36 -42.91 -13.18
CA ALA A 6 -0.41 -41.81 -13.79
C ALA A 6 -1.03 -40.84 -12.76
N LEU A 7 -1.38 -41.32 -11.55
CA LEU A 7 -1.93 -40.46 -10.49
C LEU A 7 -0.88 -39.51 -9.89
N ILE A 8 0.38 -39.94 -9.82
CA ILE A 8 1.46 -39.14 -9.20
C ILE A 8 1.84 -37.95 -10.10
N TYR A 9 1.84 -38.13 -11.43
CA TYR A 9 2.08 -37.02 -12.38
C TYR A 9 0.93 -36.02 -12.45
N ALA A 10 -0.33 -36.46 -12.30
CA ALA A 10 -1.47 -35.55 -12.26
C ALA A 10 -1.45 -34.66 -11.00
N ALA A 11 -1.13 -35.23 -9.83
CA ALA A 11 -0.98 -34.44 -8.59
C ALA A 11 0.21 -33.48 -8.64
N LEU A 12 1.33 -33.89 -9.25
CA LEU A 12 2.55 -33.07 -9.36
C LEU A 12 2.41 -31.93 -10.39
N LEU A 13 1.62 -32.11 -11.45
CA LEU A 13 1.31 -31.06 -12.43
C LEU A 13 0.26 -30.05 -11.93
N ILE A 14 -0.65 -30.47 -11.05
CA ILE A 14 -1.60 -29.55 -10.39
C ILE A 14 -0.86 -28.62 -9.41
N LEU A 15 0.21 -29.07 -8.77
CA LEU A 15 1.04 -28.27 -7.86
C LEU A 15 1.94 -27.24 -8.58
N LEU A 16 2.24 -27.43 -9.88
CA LEU A 16 3.06 -26.49 -10.66
C LEU A 16 2.25 -25.36 -11.33
N SER A 17 0.91 -25.42 -11.30
CA SER A 17 0.03 -24.55 -12.12
C SER A 17 -0.57 -23.35 -11.39
N THR A 18 -0.29 -23.12 -10.10
CA THR A 18 -0.62 -21.83 -9.50
C THR A 18 0.48 -20.84 -9.87
N ALA A 19 0.55 -20.44 -11.13
CA ALA A 19 1.10 -19.14 -11.45
C ALA A 19 0.22 -18.12 -10.71
N VAL A 20 0.61 -17.76 -9.49
CA VAL A 20 -0.04 -16.70 -8.73
C VAL A 20 0.23 -15.42 -9.50
N VAL A 21 -0.71 -15.04 -10.35
CA VAL A 21 -0.76 -13.68 -10.88
C VAL A 21 -0.92 -12.82 -9.64
N SER A 22 0.17 -12.19 -9.19
CA SER A 22 0.14 -11.30 -8.04
C SER A 22 -0.72 -10.10 -8.43
N ALA A 23 -1.98 -10.09 -8.00
CA ALA A 23 -2.84 -8.95 -8.18
C ALA A 23 -2.22 -7.74 -7.47
N ALA A 24 -2.42 -6.54 -8.03
CA ALA A 24 -2.01 -5.31 -7.37
C ALA A 24 -2.68 -5.21 -5.98
N PRO A 25 -1.94 -4.81 -4.93
CA PRO A 25 -2.54 -4.55 -3.63
C PRO A 25 -3.62 -3.47 -3.72
N ASN A 26 -4.66 -3.58 -2.90
CA ASN A 26 -5.67 -2.52 -2.78
C ASN A 26 -5.06 -1.25 -2.17
N ALA A 27 -5.76 -0.13 -2.31
CA ALA A 27 -5.42 1.07 -1.54
C ALA A 27 -5.56 0.78 -0.03
N PRO A 28 -4.74 1.40 0.83
CA PRO A 28 -4.89 1.29 2.27
C PRO A 28 -6.19 1.94 2.75
N ASP A 29 -6.86 1.26 3.68
CA ASP A 29 -7.91 1.87 4.51
C ASP A 29 -7.29 2.54 5.75
N GLY A 30 -8.14 3.20 6.55
CA GLY A 30 -7.73 3.71 7.86
C GLY A 30 -6.69 4.83 7.81
N VAL A 31 -6.62 5.59 6.71
CA VAL A 31 -5.68 6.70 6.58
C VAL A 31 -6.03 7.80 7.59
N VAL A 32 -5.11 8.09 8.50
CA VAL A 32 -5.26 9.12 9.54
C VAL A 32 -4.05 10.04 9.54
N ALA A 33 -4.30 11.34 9.47
CA ALA A 33 -3.30 12.37 9.72
C ALA A 33 -3.39 12.87 11.17
N SER A 34 -2.24 13.20 11.74
CA SER A 34 -2.10 13.73 13.11
C SER A 34 -2.86 15.03 13.41
N ASN A 35 -3.38 15.70 12.38
CA ASN A 35 -4.30 16.83 12.47
C ASN A 35 -3.87 17.93 13.45
N GLY A 36 -2.67 18.49 13.26
CA GLY A 36 -2.17 19.60 14.08
C GLY A 36 -1.61 19.21 15.46
N ARG A 37 -1.52 17.92 15.78
CA ARG A 37 -0.90 17.43 17.02
C ARG A 37 0.57 17.86 17.16
N TYR A 38 1.27 18.08 16.06
CA TYR A 38 2.66 18.54 16.05
C TYR A 38 2.76 19.87 15.33
N THR A 39 3.67 20.72 15.81
CA THR A 39 3.90 22.06 15.26
C THR A 39 4.89 22.06 14.10
N ASP A 40 5.65 20.98 13.91
CA ASP A 40 6.76 20.87 12.96
C ASP A 40 6.54 19.82 11.87
N ARG A 41 5.44 19.06 11.94
CA ARG A 41 5.19 17.94 11.03
C ARG A 41 3.74 17.50 11.01
N ILE A 42 3.38 16.77 9.96
CA ILE A 42 2.17 15.96 9.90
C ILE A 42 2.62 14.50 9.86
N GLU A 43 2.24 13.73 10.88
CA GLU A 43 2.36 12.26 10.84
C GLU A 43 1.12 11.67 10.19
N VAL A 44 1.31 10.75 9.26
CA VAL A 44 0.25 10.03 8.55
C VAL A 44 0.45 8.54 8.79
N ASN A 45 -0.61 7.84 9.15
CA ASN A 45 -0.64 6.41 9.41
C ASN A 45 -1.81 5.78 8.64
N TRP A 46 -1.68 4.51 8.27
CA TRP A 46 -2.70 3.74 7.56
C TRP A 46 -2.61 2.27 7.92
N ASP A 47 -3.63 1.49 7.57
CA ASP A 47 -3.65 0.05 7.85
C ASP A 47 -2.75 -0.73 6.87
N PRO A 48 -2.07 -1.79 7.33
CA PRO A 48 -1.24 -2.62 6.45
C PRO A 48 -2.11 -3.35 5.41
N VAL A 49 -1.70 -3.30 4.14
CA VAL A 49 -2.37 -3.98 3.03
C VAL A 49 -1.67 -5.32 2.73
N PRO A 50 -2.40 -6.44 2.66
CA PRO A 50 -1.83 -7.72 2.24
C PRO A 50 -1.13 -7.62 0.89
N ASN A 51 0.06 -8.22 0.79
CA ASN A 51 0.92 -8.23 -0.40
C ASN A 51 1.49 -6.85 -0.81
N ALA A 52 1.23 -5.77 -0.07
CA ALA A 52 1.89 -4.49 -0.31
C ALA A 52 3.32 -4.52 0.24
N GLN A 53 4.29 -4.30 -0.65
CA GLN A 53 5.70 -4.13 -0.26
C GLN A 53 6.01 -2.67 0.06
N PHE A 54 5.30 -1.76 -0.60
CA PHE A 54 5.53 -0.32 -0.48
C PHE A 54 4.24 0.47 -0.64
N TYR A 55 4.26 1.70 -0.13
CA TYR A 55 3.19 2.68 -0.25
C TYR A 55 3.73 3.96 -0.87
N SER A 56 2.98 4.52 -1.82
CA SER A 56 3.24 5.86 -2.35
C SER A 56 2.30 6.84 -1.64
N ILE A 57 2.85 7.95 -1.17
CA ILE A 57 2.07 8.95 -0.43
C ILE A 57 1.67 10.05 -1.39
N TYR A 58 0.39 10.36 -1.42
CA TYR A 58 -0.12 11.50 -2.16
C TYR A 58 -0.58 12.58 -1.20
N ARG A 59 -0.58 13.83 -1.66
CA ARG A 59 -1.12 14.95 -0.91
C ARG A 59 -1.76 15.97 -1.84
N SER A 60 -2.89 16.53 -1.43
CA SER A 60 -3.52 17.68 -2.06
C SER A 60 -3.67 18.84 -1.07
N SER A 61 -3.66 20.08 -1.57
CA SER A 61 -4.08 21.26 -0.79
C SER A 61 -5.57 21.54 -0.87
N GLU A 62 -6.29 20.76 -1.69
CA GLU A 62 -7.72 20.87 -1.93
C GLU A 62 -8.38 19.52 -1.66
N ASP A 63 -9.67 19.54 -1.32
CA ASP A 63 -10.47 18.34 -1.14
C ASP A 63 -10.88 17.77 -2.52
N ASN A 64 -9.87 17.50 -3.35
CA ASN A 64 -10.02 16.99 -4.69
C ASN A 64 -8.87 15.99 -4.98
N PRO A 65 -9.20 14.69 -5.18
CA PRO A 65 -8.20 13.66 -5.41
C PRO A 65 -7.45 13.81 -6.73
N ASP A 66 -7.98 14.55 -7.71
CA ASP A 66 -7.33 14.74 -9.02
C ASP A 66 -6.17 15.74 -8.97
N LEU A 67 -6.13 16.57 -7.93
CA LEU A 67 -5.09 17.59 -7.72
C LEU A 67 -3.94 17.10 -6.82
N ARG A 68 -3.96 15.82 -6.44
CA ARG A 68 -2.95 15.25 -5.54
C ARG A 68 -1.61 15.11 -6.24
N VAL A 69 -0.54 15.39 -5.50
CA VAL A 69 0.85 15.19 -5.93
C VAL A 69 1.50 14.10 -5.12
N ILE A 70 2.39 13.34 -5.73
CA ILE A 70 3.20 12.33 -5.04
C ILE A 70 4.21 13.01 -4.11
N LEU A 71 4.36 12.48 -2.91
CA LEU A 71 5.32 12.93 -1.92
C LEU A 71 6.48 11.94 -1.83
N GLY A 72 7.60 12.32 -2.43
CA GLY A 72 8.91 11.71 -2.18
C GLY A 72 8.99 10.22 -2.53
N THR A 73 9.67 9.45 -1.67
CA THR A 73 9.99 8.05 -1.90
C THR A 73 8.93 7.10 -1.36
N TRP A 74 8.89 5.91 -1.95
CA TRP A 74 8.07 4.80 -1.49
C TRP A 74 8.37 4.42 -0.03
N GLN A 75 7.31 4.16 0.75
CA GLN A 75 7.39 3.80 2.17
C GLN A 75 7.21 2.29 2.32
N ALA A 76 8.13 1.61 3.01
CA ALA A 76 8.01 0.18 3.31
C ALA A 76 7.14 -0.11 4.54
N GLY A 77 6.95 0.89 5.42
CA GLY A 77 6.11 0.79 6.61
C GLY A 77 4.77 1.49 6.44
N THR A 78 3.94 1.44 7.48
CA THR A 78 2.58 2.03 7.52
C THR A 78 2.54 3.42 8.15
N ARG A 79 3.60 4.20 7.94
CA ARG A 79 3.77 5.52 8.53
C ARG A 79 4.59 6.42 7.62
N PHE A 80 4.16 7.68 7.51
CA PHE A 80 4.88 8.74 6.83
C PHE A 80 4.93 10.01 7.70
N VAL A 81 6.01 10.79 7.56
CA VAL A 81 6.17 12.06 8.26
C VAL A 81 6.41 13.16 7.25
N ASN A 82 5.43 14.06 7.09
CA ASN A 82 5.55 15.23 6.26
C ASN A 82 6.05 16.44 7.06
N ARG A 83 7.32 16.81 6.87
CA ARG A 83 7.93 18.04 7.44
C ARG A 83 7.94 19.23 6.48
N ALA A 84 7.55 19.01 5.22
CA ALA A 84 7.50 20.05 4.20
C ALA A 84 6.09 20.67 4.07
N ALA A 85 5.21 20.42 5.05
CA ALA A 85 3.92 21.07 5.13
C ALA A 85 4.10 22.48 5.70
N GLU A 86 3.54 23.47 5.02
CA GLU A 86 3.52 24.84 5.52
C GLU A 86 2.55 24.96 6.71
N HIS A 87 2.89 25.83 7.66
CA HIS A 87 2.14 26.03 8.88
C HIS A 87 0.77 26.66 8.57
N GLY A 88 -0.26 26.26 9.32
CA GLY A 88 -1.61 26.83 9.18
C GLY A 88 -2.37 26.44 7.91
N ARG A 89 -1.78 25.62 7.03
CA ARG A 89 -2.44 25.12 5.82
C ARG A 89 -3.07 23.75 6.05
N ARG A 90 -4.27 23.56 5.49
CA ARG A 90 -4.93 22.25 5.44
C ARG A 90 -4.39 21.46 4.25
N TYR A 91 -4.17 20.17 4.47
CA TYR A 91 -3.77 19.21 3.44
C TYR A 91 -4.61 17.95 3.55
N PHE A 92 -4.80 17.29 2.43
CA PHE A 92 -5.49 16.01 2.28
C PHE A 92 -4.47 14.97 1.86
N TYR A 93 -4.53 13.76 2.43
CA TYR A 93 -3.61 12.65 2.17
C TYR A 93 -4.38 11.42 1.72
#